data_AF-A0A956NMN2-F1
#
_entry.id   AF-A0A956NMN2-F1
#
_cell.length_a   1.000
_cell.length_b   1.000
_cell.length_c   1.000
_cell.angle_alpha   90.00
_cell.angle_beta   90.00
_cell.angle_gamma   90.00
#
_symmetry.space_group_name_H-M   'P 1'
#
loop_
_entity.id
_entity.type
_entity.pdbx_description
1 polymer ?
#
loop_
_entity_poly.entity_id
_entity_poly.type
_entity_poly.pdbx_seq_one_letter_code
_entity_poly.pdbx_strand_id
1 'polypeptide(L)'
;LYDRMATLAEHLVKVRRGLEGAVRSYNDAMGSLERRVLPTARRFRDLGLAGRREIGPLRAVGGDPLRLASAEEIVDQETLEV
;
A
#
# COMPACT_ATOMS: atom_id res chain seq x y z
N LEU A 1 9.93 6.80 30.78
CA LEU A 1 9.63 7.39 29.45
C LEU A 1 10.11 6.46 28.34
N TYR A 2 11.37 5.99 28.43
CA TYR A 2 11.94 4.99 27.53
C TYR A 2 11.05 3.75 27.33
N ASP A 3 10.57 3.11 28.40
CA ASP A 3 9.69 1.94 28.29
C ASP A 3 8.39 2.20 27.52
N ARG A 4 7.82 3.40 27.67
CA ARG A 4 6.61 3.79 26.92
C ARG A 4 6.90 3.96 25.43
N MET A 5 8.09 4.47 25.09
CA MET A 5 8.54 4.56 23.70
C MET A 5 8.80 3.17 23.12
N ALA A 6 9.39 2.25 23.89
CA ALA A 6 9.57 0.86 23.48
C ALA A 6 8.21 0.17 23.20
N THR A 7 7.23 0.33 24.09
CA THR A 7 5.87 -0.20 23.87
C THR A 7 5.20 0.42 22.63
N LEU A 8 5.36 1.72 22.39
CA LEU A 8 4.84 2.36 21.18
C LEU A 8 5.50 1.76 19.91
N ALA A 9 6.81 1.57 19.92
CA ALA A 9 7.54 0.95 18.80
C ALA A 9 7.02 -0.48 18.51
N GLU A 10 6.74 -1.28 19.54
CA GLU A 10 6.14 -2.61 19.37
C GLU A 10 4.75 -2.55 18.71
N HIS A 11 3.90 -1.59 19.09
CA HIS A 11 2.61 -1.39 18.43
C HIS A 11 2.77 -0.97 16.97
N LEU A 12 3.70 -0.08 16.66
CA LEU A 12 3.99 0.34 15.28
C LEU A 12 4.49 -0.83 14.42
N VAL A 13 5.30 -1.74 14.97
CA VAL A 13 5.70 -2.97 14.27
C VAL A 13 4.50 -3.84 13.92
N LYS A 14 3.51 -3.97 14.81
CA LYS A 14 2.27 -4.72 14.54
C LYS A 14 1.45 -4.05 13.43
N VAL A 15 1.32 -2.71 13.47
CA VAL A 15 0.64 -1.94 12.42
C VAL A 15 1.32 -2.13 11.06
N ARG A 16 2.65 -2.02 11.01
CA ARG A 16 3.43 -2.21 9.77
C ARG A 16 3.13 -3.56 9.12
N ARG A 17 3.16 -4.64 9.90
CA ARG A 17 2.84 -5.99 9.40
C ARG A 17 1.42 -6.09 8.84
N GLY A 18 0.45 -5.44 9.48
CA GLY A 18 -0.93 -5.37 8.99
C GLY A 18 -1.03 -4.66 7.64
N LEU A 19 -0.35 -3.52 7.50
CA LEU A 19 -0.30 -2.76 6.25
C LEU A 19 0.40 -3.53 5.13
N GLU A 20 1.54 -4.18 5.41
CA GLU A 20 2.22 -5.06 4.46
C GLU A 20 1.28 -6.16 3.92
N GLY A 21 0.46 -6.76 4.80
CA GLY A 21 -0.56 -7.73 4.42
C GLY A 21 -1.66 -7.12 3.54
N ALA A 22 -2.18 -5.95 3.91
CA ALA A 22 -3.21 -5.25 3.14
C ALA A 22 -2.72 -4.89 1.72
N VAL A 23 -1.48 -4.40 1.60
CA VAL A 23 -0.86 -4.08 0.31
C VAL A 23 -0.72 -5.33 -0.56
N ARG A 24 -0.28 -6.46 0.00
CA ARG A 24 -0.22 -7.74 -0.73
C ARG A 24 -1.60 -8.16 -1.25
N SER A 25 -2.61 -8.21 -0.37
CA SER A 25 -3.97 -8.59 -0.76
C SER A 25 -4.56 -7.67 -1.83
N TYR A 26 -4.29 -6.36 -1.74
CA TYR A 26 -4.69 -5.39 -2.76
C TYR A 26 -4.04 -5.71 -4.12
N ASN A 27 -2.73 -5.95 -4.13
CA ASN A 27 -1.98 -6.27 -5.34
C ASN A 27 -2.40 -7.63 -5.95
N ASP A 28 -2.74 -8.62 -5.13
CA ASP A 28 -3.30 -9.89 -5.60
C ASP A 28 -4.67 -9.71 -6.26
N ALA A 29 -5.54 -8.90 -5.64
CA ALA A 29 -6.85 -8.56 -6.20
C ALA A 29 -6.71 -7.83 -7.54
N MET A 30 -5.77 -6.88 -7.62
CA MET A 30 -5.41 -6.20 -8.86
C MET A 30 -4.96 -7.18 -9.95
N GLY A 31 -4.02 -8.07 -9.63
CA GLY A 31 -3.57 -9.09 -10.57
C GLY A 31 -4.69 -10.05 -10.99
N SER A 32 -5.66 -10.34 -10.13
CA SER A 32 -6.85 -11.12 -10.47
C SER A 32 -7.78 -10.36 -11.41
N LEU A 33 -8.04 -9.08 -11.13
CA LEU A 33 -8.84 -8.21 -11.98
C LEU A 33 -8.27 -8.16 -13.39
N GLU A 34 -6.97 -7.93 -13.52
CA GLU A 34 -6.29 -7.84 -14.83
C GLU A 34 -6.32 -9.15 -15.61
N ARG A 35 -6.02 -10.28 -14.94
CA ARG A 35 -5.90 -11.58 -15.61
C ARG A 35 -7.23 -12.27 -15.88
N ARG A 36 -8.26 -12.00 -15.08
CA ARG A 36 -9.53 -12.77 -15.11
C ARG A 36 -10.74 -11.93 -15.46
N VAL A 37 -10.83 -10.72 -14.91
CA VAL A 37 -12.04 -9.90 -15.04
C VAL A 37 -12.00 -9.04 -16.30
N LEU A 38 -10.92 -8.30 -16.54
CA LEU A 38 -10.82 -7.41 -17.70
C LEU A 38 -10.97 -8.13 -19.05
N PRO A 39 -10.41 -9.34 -19.28
CA PRO A 39 -10.64 -10.08 -20.52
C PRO A 39 -12.13 -10.45 -20.71
N THR A 40 -12.79 -10.87 -19.63
CA THR A 40 -14.22 -11.22 -19.66
C THR A 40 -15.09 -9.98 -19.92
N ALA A 41 -14.78 -8.86 -19.26
CA ALA A 41 -15.46 -7.60 -19.48
C ALA A 41 -15.32 -7.11 -20.95
N ARG A 42 -14.14 -7.28 -21.55
CA ARG A 42 -13.92 -7.00 -22.98
C ARG A 42 -14.82 -7.89 -23.86
N ARG A 43 -14.86 -9.20 -23.63
CA ARG A 43 -15.74 -10.12 -24.37
C ARG A 43 -17.22 -9.77 -24.23
N PHE A 44 -17.67 -9.39 -23.04
CA PHE A 44 -19.06 -8.99 -22.83
C PHE A 44 -19.42 -7.72 -23.60
N ARG A 45 -18.51 -6.75 -23.67
CA ARG A 45 -18.67 -5.56 -24.51
C ARG A 45 -18.77 -5.94 -25.99
N ASP A 46 -17.89 -6.82 -26.47
CA ASP A 46 -17.88 -7.24 -27.86
C ASP A 46 -19.17 -8.00 -28.25
N LEU A 47 -19.83 -8.64 -27.28
CA LEU A 47 -21.14 -9.30 -27.43
C LEU A 47 -22.34 -8.36 -27.18
N GLY A 48 -22.12 -7.07 -26.91
CA GLY A 48 -23.18 -6.12 -26.60
C GLY A 48 -23.87 -6.33 -25.24
N LEU A 49 -23.27 -7.13 -24.36
CA LEU A 49 -23.78 -7.46 -23.02
C LEU A 49 -23.20 -6.56 -21.91
N ALA A 50 -22.36 -5.58 -22.28
CA ALA A 50 -21.76 -4.68 -21.29
C ALA A 50 -22.80 -3.73 -20.68
N GLY A 51 -22.68 -3.52 -19.36
CA GLY A 51 -23.45 -2.49 -18.65
C GLY A 51 -22.98 -1.07 -18.99
N ARG A 52 -23.70 -0.05 -18.48
CA ARG A 52 -23.40 1.37 -18.74
C ARG A 52 -22.10 1.90 -18.10
N ARG A 53 -21.49 1.18 -17.17
CA ARG A 53 -20.29 1.62 -16.43
C ARG A 53 -19.08 0.80 -16.87
N GLU A 54 -18.00 1.50 -17.19
CA GLU A 54 -16.70 0.89 -17.47
C GLU A 54 -15.91 0.65 -16.20
N ILE A 55 -15.07 -0.38 -16.22
CA ILE A 55 -14.09 -0.64 -15.16
C ILE A 55 -12.90 0.28 -15.43
N GLY A 56 -12.74 1.32 -14.60
CA GLY A 56 -11.63 2.27 -14.72
C GLY A 56 -10.27 1.66 -14.37
N PRO A 57 -9.16 2.31 -14.77
CA PRO A 57 -7.82 1.84 -14.44
C PRO A 57 -7.60 1.92 -12.93
N LEU A 58 -7.22 0.79 -12.33
CA LEU A 58 -6.79 0.74 -10.95
C LEU A 58 -5.25 0.73 -10.91
N ARG A 59 -4.65 1.40 -9.92
CA ARG A 59 -3.19 1.50 -9.77
C ARG A 59 -2.72 0.61 -8.64
N ALA A 60 -1.66 -0.17 -8.88
CA ALA A 60 -0.99 -0.90 -7.82
C ALA A 60 -0.53 0.07 -6.70
N VAL A 61 -0.62 -0.39 -5.46
CA VAL A 61 -0.03 0.33 -4.32
C VAL A 61 1.43 -0.09 -4.23
N GLY A 62 2.33 0.90 -4.15
CA GLY A 62 3.77 0.70 -4.01
C GLY A 62 4.11 -0.14 -2.77
N GLY A 63 5.12 -1.00 -2.90
CA GLY A 63 5.48 -1.99 -1.88
C GLY A 63 6.55 -1.55 -0.89
N ASP A 64 7.10 -0.35 -1.02
CA ASP A 64 8.18 0.09 -0.14
C ASP A 64 7.65 0.35 1.27
N PRO A 65 8.18 -0.35 2.30
CA PRO A 65 7.90 0.02 3.68
C PRO A 65 8.25 1.50 3.88
N LEU A 66 7.42 2.23 4.63
CA LEU A 66 7.77 3.56 5.08
C LEU A 66 9.12 3.46 5.82
N ARG A 67 10.22 3.86 5.17
CA ARG A 67 11.53 3.96 5.81
C ARG A 67 11.41 5.10 6.80
N LEU A 68 11.22 4.77 8.06
CA LEU A 68 11.47 5.72 9.13
C LEU A 68 12.97 6.03 9.06
N ALA A 69 13.30 7.29 8.80
CA ALA A 69 14.64 7.81 9.01
C ALA A 69 15.13 7.31 10.37
N SER A 70 16.32 6.72 10.40
CA SER A 70 16.94 6.28 11.65
C SER A 70 16.98 7.46 12.62
N ALA A 71 16.82 7.22 13.93
CA ALA A 71 16.83 8.29 14.94
C ALA A 71 18.09 9.18 14.87
N GLU A 72 19.19 8.68 14.32
CA GLU A 72 20.42 9.44 14.04
C GLU A 72 20.23 10.57 13.03
N GLU A 73 19.32 10.47 12.06
CA GLU A 73 19.05 11.51 11.06
C GLU A 73 18.22 12.68 11.63
N ILE A 74 17.55 12.46 12.77
CA ILE A 74 16.70 13.47 13.43
C ILE A 74 17.52 14.40 14.33
N VAL A 75 18.70 13.98 14.80
CA VAL A 75 19.53 14.75 15.74
C VAL A 75 20.42 15.78 15.02
N ASP A 76 20.66 15.63 13.71
CA ASP A 76 21.61 16.45 12.96
C ASP A 76 21.03 17.75 12.36
N GLN A 77 19.74 18.04 12.56
CA GLN A 77 19.07 19.21 11.97
C GLN A 77 18.96 20.43 12.91
N GLU A 78 19.36 20.32 14.19
CA GLU A 78 19.15 21.40 15.19
C GLU A 78 20.44 22.04 15.74
N THR A 79 21.64 21.60 15.31
CA THR A 79 22.92 22.07 15.91
C THR A 79 23.82 22.93 15.02
N LEU A 80 23.34 23.43 13.87
CA LEU A 80 24.11 24.30 12.98
C LEU A 80 23.43 25.66 12.72
N GLU A 81 23.16 26.41 13.78
CA GLU A 81 23.13 27.88 13.75
C GLU A 81 23.62 28.45 15.10
N VAL A 82 24.96 28.50 15.30
CA VAL A 82 25.68 29.58 16.02
C VAL A 82 27.04 29.77 15.36
#